data_AF-A0A5A9ZGV1-F1
#
_entry.id   AF-A0A5A9ZGV1-F1
#
_cell.length_a   1.000
_cell.length_b   1.000
_cell.length_c   1.000
_cell.angle_alpha   90.00
_cell.angle_beta   90.00
_cell.angle_gamma   90.00
#
_symmetry.space_group_name_H-M   'P 1'
#
loop_
_entity.id
_entity.type
_entity.pdbx_description
1 polymer ?
#
loop_
_entity_poly.entity_id
_entity_poly.type
_entity_poly.pdbx_seq_one_letter_code
_entity_poly.pdbx_strand_id
1 'polypeptide(L)' 'MSNEDITLTAGNGDVEATVQPSNGGRIGSLKIDGVELLRQGDKFGCFPMVPWCGRTRGPW' A
#
# COMPACT_ATOMS: atom_id res chain seq x y z
N MET A 1 2.07 -18.46 2.82
CA MET A 1 2.36 -17.06 2.47
C MET A 1 2.93 -16.39 3.70
N SER A 2 3.97 -15.56 3.57
CA SER A 2 4.51 -14.79 4.69
C SER A 2 3.56 -13.63 5.03
N ASN A 3 3.51 -13.29 6.31
CA ASN A 3 2.73 -12.18 6.86
C ASN A 3 3.62 -10.96 7.21
N GLU A 4 4.92 -11.10 6.99
CA GLU A 4 5.92 -10.06 7.21
C GLU A 4 5.80 -8.96 6.16
N ASP A 5 6.18 -7.75 6.54
CA ASP A 5 6.24 -6.61 5.62
C ASP A 5 7.30 -6.87 4.53
N ILE A 6 6.98 -6.49 3.30
CA ILE A 6 7.82 -6.70 2.12
C ILE A 6 8.30 -5.35 1.61
N THR A 7 9.61 -5.13 1.56
CA THR A 7 10.21 -3.94 0.94
C THR A 7 10.57 -4.24 -0.51
N LEU A 8 10.04 -3.44 -1.43
CA LEU A 8 10.37 -3.43 -2.85
C LEU A 8 11.23 -2.20 -3.13
N THR A 9 12.29 -2.37 -3.92
CA THR A 9 13.19 -1.26 -4.29
C THR A 9 13.31 -1.12 -5.81
N ALA A 10 13.49 0.11 -6.28
CA ALA A 10 13.72 0.45 -7.68
C ALA A 10 14.66 1.66 -7.79
N GLY A 11 15.14 1.96 -9.01
CA GLY A 11 16.01 3.11 -9.26
C GLY A 11 17.29 3.08 -8.43
N ASN A 12 17.99 1.94 -8.40
CA ASN A 12 19.20 1.71 -7.58
C ASN A 12 19.02 1.95 -6.07
N GLY A 13 17.78 1.90 -5.56
CA GLY A 13 17.47 2.08 -4.15
C GLY A 13 16.85 3.44 -3.82
N ASP A 14 16.78 4.37 -4.78
CA ASP A 14 16.20 5.70 -4.57
C ASP A 14 14.67 5.64 -4.38
N VAL A 15 14.04 4.54 -4.81
CA VAL A 15 12.60 4.29 -4.63
C VAL A 15 12.39 3.06 -3.77
N GLU A 16 11.61 3.20 -2.70
CA GLU A 16 11.24 2.11 -1.79
C GLU A 16 9.73 2.08 -1.57
N ALA A 17 9.13 0.88 -1.64
CA ALA A 17 7.73 0.65 -1.28
C ALA A 17 7.62 -0.48 -0.26
N THR A 18 6.87 -0.25 0.82
CA THR A 18 6.58 -1.29 1.82
C THR A 18 5.16 -1.82 1.63
N VAL A 19 5.04 -3.08 1.25
CA VAL A 19 3.77 -3.80 1.14
C VAL A 19 3.52 -4.55 2.45
N GLN A 20 2.28 -4.50 2.96
CA GLN A 20 1.88 -5.14 4.21
C GLN A 20 0.87 -6.26 3.96
N PRO A 21 1.31 -7.53 3.74
CA PRO A 21 0.44 -8.66 3.48
C PRO A 21 -0.59 -8.89 4.60
N SER A 22 -0.17 -8.75 5.86
CA SER A 22 -1.04 -8.89 7.04
C SER A 22 -2.16 -7.86 7.11
N ASN A 23 -2.08 -6.77 6.33
CA ASN A 23 -3.05 -5.70 6.34
C ASN A 23 -3.75 -5.52 4.98
N GLY A 24 -4.19 -6.65 4.41
CA GLY A 24 -4.92 -6.67 3.14
C GLY A 24 -4.07 -6.37 1.91
N GLY A 25 -2.75 -6.49 2.02
CA GLY A 25 -1.81 -6.21 0.92
C GLY A 25 -1.68 -4.72 0.59
N ARG A 26 -1.97 -3.82 1.53
CA ARG A 26 -1.81 -2.37 1.33
C ARG A 26 -0.33 -1.98 1.17
N ILE A 27 -0.09 -0.86 0.51
CA ILE A 27 1.20 -0.17 0.56
C ILE A 27 1.15 0.79 1.75
N GLY A 28 2.01 0.56 2.75
CA GLY A 28 2.10 1.36 3.98
C GLY A 28 3.07 2.54 3.88
N SER A 29 4.08 2.44 3.03
CA SER A 29 5.11 3.46 2.80
C SER A 29 5.49 3.50 1.33
N LEU A 30 5.69 4.69 0.78
CA LEU A 30 6.29 4.92 -0.54
C LEU A 30 7.27 6.08 -0.42
N LYS A 31 8.56 5.78 -0.55
CA LYS A 31 9.63 6.77 -0.49
C LYS A 31 10.29 6.92 -1.84
N ILE A 32 10.56 8.17 -2.20
CA ILE A 32 11.37 8.54 -3.38
C ILE A 32 12.39 9.55 -2.90
N ASP A 33 13.67 9.30 -3.15
CA ASP A 33 14.79 10.11 -2.67
C ASP A 33 14.71 10.39 -1.16
N GLY A 34 14.29 9.39 -0.40
CA GLY A 34 14.08 9.47 1.06
C GLY A 34 12.84 10.24 1.51
N VAL A 35 12.07 10.84 0.60
CA VAL A 35 10.83 11.58 0.92
C VAL A 35 9.65 10.63 1.00
N GLU A 36 9.00 10.58 2.16
CA GLU A 36 7.75 9.83 2.34
C GLU A 36 6.58 10.52 1.64
N LEU A 37 5.98 9.82 0.68
CA LEU A 37 4.87 10.33 -0.13
C LEU A 37 3.50 9.96 0.43
N LEU A 38 3.41 8.92 1.27
CA LEU A 38 2.17 8.50 1.89
C LEU A 38 2.02 9.07 3.30
N ARG A 39 0.80 9.43 3.67
CA ARG A 39 0.48 9.75 5.06
C ARG A 39 0.67 8.50 5.93
N GLN A 40 1.41 8.64 7.01
CA GLN A 40 1.73 7.56 7.93
C GLN A 40 0.65 7.31 8.98
N GLY A 41 0.58 6.06 9.45
CA GLY A 41 -0.31 5.59 10.52
C GLY A 41 -1.28 4.49 10.08
N ASP A 42 -1.81 3.74 11.04
CA ASP A 42 -2.55 2.48 10.81
C ASP A 42 -3.80 2.62 9.94
N LYS A 43 -4.37 3.82 9.82
CA LYS A 43 -5.57 4.10 9.02
C LYS A 43 -5.28 4.63 7.61
N PHE A 44 -4.01 4.85 7.27
CA PHE A 44 -3.59 5.44 6.01
C PHE A 44 -2.82 4.43 5.14
N GLY A 45 -2.49 4.83 3.91
CA GLY A 45 -1.79 4.01 2.92
C GLY A 45 -2.51 3.98 1.56
N CYS A 46 -2.02 3.13 0.66
CA CYS A 46 -2.66 2.82 -0.62
C CYS A 46 -3.24 1.41 -0.57
N PHE A 47 -4.55 1.29 -0.75
CA PHE A 47 -5.30 0.05 -0.50
C PHE A 47 -5.76 -0.60 -1.81
N PRO A 48 -5.59 -1.92 -1.96
CA PRO A 48 -6.30 -2.66 -2.98
C PRO A 48 -7.82 -2.50 -2.77
N MET A 49 -8.52 -1.95 -3.75
CA MET A 49 -9.97 -1.77 -3.70
C MET A 49 -10.62 -2.82 -4.61
N VAL A 50 -10.98 -3.97 -4.03
CA VAL A 50 -11.45 -5.14 -4.78
C VAL A 50 -12.59 -5.86 -4.06
N PRO A 51 -13.46 -6.58 -4.80
CA PRO A 51 -13.51 -6.65 -6.26
C PRO A 51 -14.30 -5.49 -6.90
N TRP A 52 -14.87 -4.58 -6.11
CA TRP A 52 -15.50 -3.35 -6.60
C TRP A 52 -14.92 -2.14 -5.88
N CYS A 53 -14.57 -1.11 -6.66
CA CYS A 53 -14.17 0.20 -6.14
C CYS A 53 -15.38 1.13 -6.04
N GLY A 54 -15.45 1.93 -4.98
CA GLY A 54 -16.47 2.98 -4.85
C GLY A 54 -17.85 2.47 -4.45
N ARG A 55 -18.90 3.09 -4.98
CA ARG A 55 -20.29 2.73 -4.65
C ARG A 55 -20.89 1.91 -5.78
N THR A 56 -21.45 0.77 -5.45
CA THR A 56 -22.33 0.00 -6.34
C THR A 56 -23.79 0.32 -5.99
N ARG A 57 -24.67 0.33 -7.00
CA ARG A 57 -26.11 0.39 -6.76
C ARG A 57 -26.56 -1.00 -6.27
N GLY A 58 -27.31 -1.04 -5.17
CA GLY A 58 -27.95 -2.27 -4.71
C GLY A 58 -29.15 -2.67 -5.57
N PRO A 59 -29.67 -3.90 -5.44
CA PRO A 59 -30.79 -4.39 -6.24
C PRO A 59 -32.15 -3.73 -5.93
N TRP A 60 -32.19 -2.71 -5.06
CA TRP A 60 -33.37 -1.91 -4.72
C TRP A 60 -33.13 -0.45 -5.16
#